data_AF-A0A4Q2WSW8-F1
#
_entry.id   AF-A0A4Q2WSW8-F1
#
_cell.length_a   1.000
_cell.length_b   1.000
_cell.length_c   1.000
_cell.angle_alpha   90.00
_cell.angle_beta   90.00
_cell.angle_gamma   90.00
#
_symmetry.space_group_name_H-M   'P 1'
#
loop_
_entity.id
_entity.type
_entity.pdbx_description
1 polymer ?
#
loop_
_entity_poly.entity_id
_entity_poly.type
_entity_poly.pdbx_seq_one_letter_code
_entity_poly.pdbx_strand_id
1 'polypeptide(L)'
;MGRRRARCACGDRRGQAGRRVRVRRRHRRERASRARFGGGRGRDGRLSGGTAPRWRLHRARAADARGRGRVGRTHRACVPLRAGAARVPVRPGVVNALLLVGIGGFIGSVARHQLGLVVLQFGAPSRFPWATFAVNVLGCLVVGLLAGVVARSDALGAEARLFLFTGVLGGFTTYSTFGLEAVQLMRRGDWGVAMAYVVASIVLGLAAVWLGLRLVSAWPR
;
A
#
# COMPACT_ATOMS: atom_id res chain seq x y z
N MET A 1 6.29 67.19 2.13
CA MET A 1 6.46 66.63 0.76
C MET A 1 7.54 65.54 0.81
N GLY A 2 7.49 64.38 0.17
CA GLY A 2 6.53 63.71 -0.69
C GLY A 2 7.15 62.34 -1.04
N ARG A 3 6.46 61.24 -0.68
CA ARG A 3 6.87 59.86 -0.96
C ARG A 3 6.86 59.62 -2.48
N ARG A 4 8.00 59.23 -3.06
CA ARG A 4 8.10 58.86 -4.48
C ARG A 4 7.41 57.50 -4.71
N ARG A 5 6.41 57.52 -5.58
CA ARG A 5 5.64 56.37 -6.05
C ARG A 5 6.43 55.57 -7.10
N ALA A 6 6.05 54.30 -7.19
CA ALA A 6 6.52 53.27 -8.10
C ALA A 6 6.57 53.66 -9.59
N ARG A 7 7.48 53.02 -10.32
CA ARG A 7 7.28 52.64 -11.72
C ARG A 7 7.74 51.19 -11.90
N CYS A 8 6.78 50.27 -11.93
CA CYS A 8 6.97 48.97 -12.54
C CYS A 8 6.94 49.19 -14.05
N ALA A 9 8.08 49.00 -14.72
CA ALA A 9 8.14 48.98 -16.17
C ALA A 9 7.48 47.67 -16.67
N CYS A 10 6.31 47.83 -17.27
CA CYS A 10 5.66 46.83 -18.10
C CYS A 10 6.44 46.78 -19.42
N GLY A 11 7.27 45.75 -19.61
CA GLY A 11 7.90 45.45 -20.90
C GLY A 11 6.94 44.66 -21.78
N ASP A 12 6.54 45.28 -22.88
CA ASP A 12 5.63 44.74 -23.89
C ASP A 12 6.27 43.62 -24.73
N ARG A 13 5.37 42.83 -25.31
CA ARG A 13 5.47 41.56 -26.03
C ARG A 13 6.46 41.57 -27.21
N ARG A 14 7.02 40.40 -27.53
CA ARG A 14 6.69 39.59 -28.73
C ARG A 14 7.70 38.45 -28.95
N GLY A 15 7.17 37.28 -29.32
CA GLY A 15 7.89 36.28 -30.11
C GLY A 15 8.62 35.18 -29.35
N GLN A 16 7.96 34.05 -29.12
CA GLN A 16 8.26 32.80 -29.83
C GLN A 16 7.42 31.64 -29.27
N ALA A 17 6.66 31.03 -30.18
CA ALA A 17 6.06 29.71 -30.05
C ALA A 17 7.17 28.65 -29.83
N GLY A 18 6.96 27.48 -29.24
CA GLY A 18 5.76 26.79 -28.82
C GLY A 18 6.10 25.37 -28.35
N ARG A 19 5.08 24.73 -27.76
CA ARG A 19 4.80 23.28 -27.64
C ARG A 19 3.96 23.07 -26.38
N ARG A 20 2.67 23.39 -26.50
CA ARG A 20 1.66 22.94 -25.53
C ARG A 20 1.26 21.53 -25.91
N VAL A 21 1.58 20.57 -25.05
CA VAL A 21 1.02 19.22 -25.11
C VAL A 21 -0.48 19.33 -24.83
N ARG A 22 -1.30 19.24 -25.90
CA ARG A 22 -2.75 19.12 -25.80
C ARG A 22 -3.09 17.69 -25.39
N VAL A 23 -3.54 17.51 -24.14
CA VAL A 23 -4.23 16.29 -23.73
C VAL A 23 -5.58 16.24 -24.48
N ARG A 24 -5.64 15.42 -25.52
CA ARG A 24 -6.87 15.14 -26.27
C ARG A 24 -7.84 14.36 -25.36
N ARG A 25 -8.85 15.03 -24.82
CA ARG A 25 -10.06 14.35 -24.33
C ARG A 25 -10.81 13.77 -25.53
N ARG A 26 -10.75 12.44 -25.72
CA ARG A 26 -11.61 11.73 -26.66
C ARG A 26 -13.00 11.59 -26.04
N HIS A 27 -13.90 12.53 -26.36
CA HIS A 27 -15.32 12.27 -26.37
C HIS A 27 -15.63 11.43 -27.61
N ARG A 28 -16.09 10.19 -27.43
CA ARG A 28 -16.67 9.38 -28.50
C ARG A 28 -18.19 9.36 -28.28
N ARG A 29 -18.89 10.19 -29.05
CA ARG A 29 -20.35 10.14 -29.20
C ARG A 29 -20.72 9.02 -30.19
N GLU A 30 -21.68 8.21 -29.76
CA GLU A 30 -22.84 7.69 -30.49
C GLU A 30 -22.69 7.21 -31.94
N ARG A 31 -23.03 5.94 -32.16
CA ARG A 31 -23.83 5.54 -33.32
C ARG A 31 -25.03 4.75 -32.83
N ALA A 32 -26.20 5.34 -33.08
CA ALA A 32 -27.50 4.71 -33.01
C ALA A 32 -27.67 3.77 -34.21
N SER A 33 -28.17 2.56 -33.96
CA SER A 33 -28.82 1.74 -34.97
C SER A 33 -30.22 1.42 -34.43
N ARG A 34 -31.22 2.01 -35.08
CA ARG A 34 -32.64 1.73 -34.88
C ARG A 34 -32.96 0.33 -35.38
N ALA A 35 -33.69 -0.45 -34.59
CA ALA A 35 -34.60 -1.46 -35.10
C ALA A 35 -35.92 -1.32 -34.32
N ARG A 36 -36.99 -1.03 -35.06
CA ARG A 36 -38.40 -1.03 -34.61
C ARG A 36 -38.88 -2.47 -34.48
N PHE A 37 -39.72 -2.78 -33.49
CA PHE A 37 -41.14 -3.16 -33.64
C PHE A 37 -41.69 -3.92 -32.42
N GLY A 38 -42.97 -3.66 -32.10
CA GLY A 38 -43.83 -4.39 -31.15
C GLY A 38 -43.70 -3.89 -29.71
N GLY A 39 -44.72 -3.40 -28.99
CA GLY A 39 -46.15 -3.67 -29.04
C GLY A 39 -46.56 -4.04 -27.61
N GLY A 40 -47.54 -3.34 -27.01
CA GLY A 40 -48.13 -3.77 -25.74
C GLY A 40 -48.42 -2.63 -24.75
N ARG A 41 -49.71 -2.31 -24.59
CA ARG A 41 -50.27 -1.54 -23.48
C ARG A 41 -50.17 -2.35 -22.20
N GLY A 42 -49.99 -1.70 -21.04
CA GLY A 42 -50.32 -2.34 -19.77
C GLY A 42 -49.70 -1.71 -18.53
N ARG A 43 -50.52 -0.90 -17.85
CA ARG A 43 -50.75 -0.79 -16.40
C ARG A 43 -49.60 -0.53 -15.41
N ASP A 44 -49.93 0.44 -14.55
CA ASP A 44 -49.45 0.73 -13.21
C ASP A 44 -48.78 -0.42 -12.45
N GLY A 45 -47.60 -0.11 -11.89
CA GLY A 45 -46.94 -0.93 -10.89
C GLY A 45 -45.83 -0.14 -10.21
N ARG A 46 -46.12 0.38 -9.02
CA ARG A 46 -45.15 1.02 -8.12
C ARG A 46 -43.99 0.07 -7.87
N LEU A 47 -42.76 0.54 -8.11
CA LEU A 47 -41.55 -0.11 -7.63
C LEU A 47 -40.82 0.86 -6.69
N SER A 48 -40.88 0.52 -5.40
CA SER A 48 -40.10 1.11 -4.32
C SER A 48 -38.61 0.92 -4.59
N GLY A 49 -37.94 1.97 -5.06
CA GLY A 49 -36.50 2.03 -5.22
C GLY A 49 -35.80 2.23 -3.87
N GLY A 50 -35.04 1.21 -3.47
CA GLY A 50 -34.12 1.27 -2.34
C GLY A 50 -33.08 2.38 -2.51
N THR A 51 -32.87 3.13 -1.43
CA THR A 51 -32.01 4.30 -1.36
C THR A 51 -30.54 3.90 -1.32
N ALA A 52 -29.79 4.31 -2.34
CA ALA A 52 -28.34 4.32 -2.32
C ALA A 52 -27.82 5.27 -1.21
N PRO A 53 -26.74 4.94 -0.48
CA PRO A 53 -26.16 5.85 0.50
C PRO A 53 -25.50 7.03 -0.22
N ARG A 54 -26.24 8.14 -0.23
CA ARG A 54 -25.83 9.44 -0.75
C ARG A 54 -24.87 10.07 0.25
N TRP A 55 -23.56 9.99 -0.02
CA TRP A 55 -22.54 10.76 0.69
C TRP A 55 -22.90 12.25 0.60
N ARG A 56 -23.57 12.76 1.64
CA ARG A 56 -23.97 14.17 1.76
C ARG A 56 -22.70 14.98 1.91
N LEU A 57 -22.29 15.63 0.83
CA LEU A 57 -21.41 16.79 0.88
C LEU A 57 -22.11 17.85 1.73
N HIS A 58 -21.68 17.99 2.99
CA HIS A 58 -21.99 19.16 3.80
C HIS A 58 -21.42 20.38 3.08
N ARG A 59 -22.27 21.09 2.33
CA ARG A 59 -21.96 22.46 1.89
C ARG A 59 -21.94 23.33 3.14
N ALA A 60 -20.75 23.57 3.68
CA ALA A 60 -20.53 24.62 4.65
C ALA A 60 -21.00 25.95 4.03
N ARG A 61 -22.07 26.51 4.58
CA ARG A 61 -22.49 27.88 4.30
C ARG A 61 -21.42 28.79 4.91
N ALA A 62 -20.56 29.36 4.08
CA ALA A 62 -19.64 30.41 4.51
C ALA A 62 -20.48 31.67 4.78
N ALA A 63 -20.66 31.99 6.06
CA ALA A 63 -21.27 33.22 6.51
C ALA A 63 -20.37 34.41 6.12
N ASP A 64 -21.01 35.43 5.57
CA ASP A 64 -20.43 36.64 5.04
C ASP A 64 -20.04 37.56 6.21
N ALA A 65 -18.82 37.44 6.71
CA ALA A 65 -18.29 38.30 7.77
C ALA A 65 -17.46 39.43 7.15
N ARG A 66 -18.12 40.58 6.95
CA ARG A 66 -17.48 41.87 6.63
C ARG A 66 -16.67 42.36 7.82
N GLY A 67 -15.44 41.88 7.95
CA GLY A 67 -14.44 42.41 8.87
C GLY A 67 -13.29 43.03 8.08
N ARG A 68 -13.18 44.37 8.10
CA ARG A 68 -12.03 45.12 7.56
C ARG A 68 -10.79 44.85 8.41
N GLY A 69 -10.11 43.74 8.19
CA GLY A 69 -8.76 43.46 8.69
C GLY A 69 -7.72 43.76 7.62
N ARG A 70 -6.74 44.63 7.90
CA ARG A 70 -5.59 44.89 7.03
C ARG A 70 -4.84 43.57 6.77
N VAL A 71 -4.96 43.05 5.56
CA VAL A 71 -4.17 41.90 5.09
C VAL A 71 -2.74 42.40 4.88
N GLY A 72 -1.88 42.18 5.86
CA GLY A 72 -0.43 42.23 5.66
C GLY A 72 -0.07 41.21 4.58
N ARG A 73 0.46 41.69 3.45
CA ARG A 73 1.04 40.84 2.40
C ARG A 73 2.28 40.13 2.96
N THR A 74 2.09 39.02 3.66
CA THR A 74 3.17 38.06 3.84
C THR A 74 3.36 37.40 2.48
N HIS A 75 4.36 37.87 1.72
CA HIS A 75 4.91 37.12 0.61
C HIS A 75 5.24 35.72 1.14
N ARG A 76 4.40 34.73 0.83
CA ARG A 76 4.78 33.33 0.95
C ARG A 76 5.98 33.18 0.04
N ALA A 77 7.17 33.16 0.63
CA ALA A 77 8.37 32.76 -0.07
C ALA A 77 8.07 31.39 -0.67
N CYS A 78 7.91 31.33 -1.99
CA CYS A 78 8.05 30.08 -2.71
C CYS A 78 9.45 29.59 -2.37
N VAL A 79 9.56 28.64 -1.45
CA VAL A 79 10.78 27.86 -1.29
C VAL A 79 10.99 27.19 -2.65
N PRO A 80 12.03 27.54 -3.41
CA PRO A 80 12.30 26.84 -4.65
C PRO A 80 12.57 25.39 -4.26
N LEU A 81 11.67 24.48 -4.64
CA LEU A 81 11.97 23.06 -4.73
C LEU A 81 13.13 22.95 -5.73
N ARG A 82 14.37 23.05 -5.22
CA ARG A 82 15.55 22.66 -5.96
C ARG A 82 15.34 21.18 -6.26
N ALA A 83 14.86 20.90 -7.47
CA ALA A 83 14.84 19.59 -8.09
C ALA A 83 16.29 19.15 -8.38
N GLY A 84 17.11 19.08 -7.33
CA GLY A 84 18.36 18.36 -7.34
C GLY A 84 18.00 16.91 -7.05
N ALA A 85 17.88 16.09 -8.10
CA ALA A 85 17.98 14.65 -7.96
C ALA A 85 19.40 14.34 -7.46
N ALA A 86 19.62 14.51 -6.16
CA ALA A 86 20.85 14.11 -5.51
C ALA A 86 20.94 12.60 -5.69
N ARG A 87 21.74 12.17 -6.68
CA ARG A 87 22.08 10.76 -6.85
C ARG A 87 22.89 10.40 -5.61
N VAL A 88 22.27 9.67 -4.69
CA VAL A 88 22.99 9.11 -3.55
C VAL A 88 24.04 8.16 -4.14
N PRO A 89 25.34 8.46 -4.01
CA PRO A 89 26.37 7.61 -4.58
C PRO A 89 26.34 6.26 -3.86
N VAL A 90 25.98 5.21 -4.59
CA VAL A 90 25.86 3.86 -4.06
C VAL A 90 27.28 3.33 -3.88
N ARG A 91 27.72 3.18 -2.62
CA ARG A 91 29.04 2.60 -2.32
C ARG A 91 29.07 1.13 -2.79
N PRO A 92 30.23 0.57 -3.22
CA PRO A 92 30.32 -0.81 -3.71
C PRO A 92 29.74 -1.86 -2.73
N GLY A 93 29.93 -1.67 -1.42
CA GLY A 93 29.33 -2.54 -0.40
C GLY A 93 27.79 -2.48 -0.33
N VAL A 94 27.17 -1.37 -0.74
CA VAL A 94 25.70 -1.25 -0.83
C VAL A 94 25.16 -2.05 -2.01
N VAL A 95 25.89 -2.13 -3.11
CA VAL A 95 25.48 -2.97 -4.26
C VAL A 95 25.47 -4.44 -3.87
N ASN A 96 26.50 -4.91 -3.16
CA ASN A 96 26.54 -6.28 -2.65
C ASN A 96 25.36 -6.60 -1.73
N ALA A 97 25.09 -5.72 -0.76
CA ALA A 97 23.96 -5.82 0.16
C ALA A 97 22.61 -5.90 -0.57
N LEU A 98 22.41 -5.07 -1.61
CA LEU A 98 21.18 -5.09 -2.41
C LEU A 98 21.02 -6.39 -3.20
N LEU A 99 22.10 -6.94 -3.76
CA LEU A 99 22.07 -8.22 -4.46
C LEU A 99 21.69 -9.36 -3.50
N LEU A 100 22.27 -9.37 -2.30
CA LEU A 100 21.95 -10.36 -1.28
C LEU A 100 20.49 -10.28 -0.84
N VAL A 101 19.98 -9.09 -0.55
CA VAL A 101 18.56 -8.89 -0.21
C VAL A 101 17.67 -9.28 -1.38
N GLY A 102 18.03 -8.93 -2.61
CA GLY A 102 17.27 -9.23 -3.81
C GLY A 102 17.17 -10.73 -4.09
N ILE A 103 18.30 -11.45 -4.05
CA ILE A 103 18.35 -12.90 -4.25
C ILE A 103 17.61 -13.61 -3.11
N GLY A 104 17.84 -13.21 -1.85
CA GLY A 104 17.14 -13.75 -0.70
C GLY A 104 15.62 -13.53 -0.83
N GLY A 105 15.20 -12.32 -1.17
CA GLY A 105 13.79 -11.97 -1.38
C GLY A 105 13.13 -12.77 -2.50
N PHE A 106 13.83 -12.99 -3.61
CA PHE A 106 13.37 -13.88 -4.67
C PHE A 106 13.11 -15.30 -4.14
N ILE A 107 14.11 -15.90 -3.49
CA ILE A 107 14.00 -17.25 -2.91
C ILE A 107 12.83 -17.31 -1.91
N GLY A 108 12.73 -16.34 -1.00
CA GLY A 108 11.66 -16.26 -0.02
C GLY A 108 10.27 -16.18 -0.67
N SER A 109 10.13 -15.32 -1.67
CA SER A 109 8.86 -15.12 -2.38
C SER A 109 8.40 -16.37 -3.16
N VAL A 110 9.34 -17.09 -3.78
CA VAL A 110 9.08 -18.35 -4.47
C VAL A 110 8.72 -19.44 -3.47
N ALA A 111 9.45 -19.56 -2.37
CA ALA A 111 9.15 -20.52 -1.31
C ALA A 111 7.76 -20.29 -0.69
N ARG A 112 7.38 -19.02 -0.46
CA ARG A 112 6.03 -18.65 -0.01
C ARG A 112 4.98 -19.09 -1.01
N HIS A 113 5.22 -18.87 -2.31
CA HIS A 113 4.28 -19.29 -3.35
C HIS A 113 4.09 -20.80 -3.35
N GLN A 114 5.17 -21.58 -3.35
CA GLN A 114 5.10 -23.03 -3.36
C GLN A 114 4.46 -23.60 -2.10
N LEU A 115 4.83 -23.09 -0.92
CA LEU A 115 4.18 -23.52 0.32
C LEU A 115 2.69 -23.18 0.33
N GLY A 116 2.31 -22.02 -0.21
CA GLY A 116 0.92 -21.65 -0.39
C GLY A 116 0.14 -22.65 -1.26
N LEU A 117 0.74 -23.11 -2.38
CA LEU A 117 0.12 -24.13 -3.23
C LEU A 117 -0.03 -25.48 -2.51
N VAL A 118 1.01 -25.92 -1.81
CA VAL A 118 0.99 -27.16 -1.02
C VAL A 118 -0.11 -27.12 0.04
N VAL A 119 -0.18 -26.03 0.80
CA VAL A 119 -1.21 -25.87 1.85
C VAL A 119 -2.62 -25.91 1.26
N LEU A 120 -2.83 -25.35 0.06
CA LEU A 120 -4.13 -25.39 -0.61
C LEU A 120 -4.48 -26.79 -1.14
N GLN A 121 -3.50 -27.64 -1.47
CA GLN A 121 -3.74 -29.01 -1.91
C GLN A 121 -4.16 -29.94 -0.76
N PHE A 122 -3.57 -29.76 0.42
CA PHE A 122 -3.87 -30.58 1.59
C PHE A 122 -4.98 -29.99 2.48
N GLY A 123 -5.30 -28.71 2.30
CA GLY A 123 -6.33 -28.00 3.05
C GLY A 123 -7.73 -28.31 2.54
N ALA A 124 -8.67 -28.56 3.46
CA ALA A 124 -10.09 -28.62 3.12
C ALA A 124 -10.57 -27.27 2.55
N PRO A 125 -11.58 -27.26 1.65
CA PRO A 125 -12.23 -26.02 1.21
C PRO A 125 -12.78 -25.29 2.43
N SER A 126 -12.11 -24.24 2.86
CA SER A 126 -12.48 -23.50 4.06
C SER A 126 -12.48 -22.00 3.77
N ARG A 127 -13.27 -21.26 4.54
CA ARG A 127 -13.28 -19.80 4.48
C ARG A 127 -11.98 -19.18 5.02
N PHE A 128 -11.17 -19.96 5.72
CA PHE A 128 -9.98 -19.50 6.41
C PHE A 128 -8.76 -19.45 5.47
N PRO A 129 -7.96 -18.37 5.46
CA PRO A 129 -6.79 -18.23 4.59
C PRO A 129 -5.57 -19.05 5.09
N TRP A 130 -5.64 -20.38 5.00
CA TRP A 130 -4.61 -21.28 5.53
C TRP A 130 -3.22 -21.07 4.95
N ALA A 131 -3.13 -20.76 3.65
CA ALA A 131 -1.85 -20.56 2.97
C ALA A 131 -1.04 -19.41 3.60
N THR A 132 -1.65 -18.22 3.69
CA THR A 132 -1.02 -17.02 4.25
C THR A 132 -0.79 -17.15 5.75
N PHE A 133 -1.73 -17.79 6.46
CA PHE A 133 -1.56 -18.11 7.88
C PHE A 133 -0.31 -18.97 8.13
N ALA A 134 -0.17 -20.09 7.40
CA ALA A 134 0.91 -21.05 7.58
C ALA A 134 2.28 -20.45 7.26
N VAL A 135 2.41 -19.72 6.13
CA VAL A 135 3.68 -19.08 5.75
C VAL A 135 4.14 -18.06 6.80
N ASN A 136 3.21 -17.29 7.37
CA ASN A 136 3.54 -16.29 8.38
C ASN A 136 3.93 -16.94 9.72
N VAL A 137 3.19 -17.93 10.20
CA VAL A 137 3.52 -18.65 11.44
C VAL A 137 4.84 -19.40 11.31
N LEU A 138 5.07 -20.10 10.20
CA LEU A 138 6.34 -20.78 9.94
C LEU A 138 7.49 -19.78 9.85
N GLY A 139 7.28 -18.63 9.20
CA GLY A 139 8.28 -17.56 9.13
C GLY A 139 8.63 -17.00 10.51
N CYS A 140 7.63 -16.81 11.39
CA CYS A 140 7.83 -16.43 12.78
C CYS A 140 8.65 -17.49 13.56
N LEU A 141 8.38 -18.78 13.36
CA LEU A 141 9.19 -19.84 13.99
C LEU A 141 10.65 -19.76 13.53
N VAL A 142 10.88 -19.65 12.21
CA VAL A 142 12.22 -19.58 11.62
C VAL A 142 12.97 -18.34 12.10
N VAL A 143 12.32 -17.17 12.17
CA VAL A 143 12.98 -15.96 12.69
C VAL A 143 13.36 -16.10 14.15
N GLY A 144 12.54 -16.78 14.96
CA GLY A 144 12.87 -17.10 16.36
C GLY A 144 14.08 -18.03 16.48
N LEU A 145 14.14 -19.08 15.67
CA LEU A 145 15.30 -19.99 15.61
C LEU A 145 16.57 -19.23 15.20
N LEU A 146 16.52 -18.47 14.11
CA LEU A 146 17.68 -17.72 13.62
C LEU A 146 18.14 -16.66 14.62
N ALA A 147 17.21 -15.93 15.23
CA ALA A 147 17.54 -14.96 16.28
C ALA A 147 18.18 -15.64 17.49
N GLY A 148 17.71 -16.81 17.89
CA GLY A 148 18.30 -17.61 18.98
C GLY A 148 19.73 -18.05 18.66
N VAL A 149 20.01 -18.49 17.44
CA VAL A 149 21.35 -18.89 17.00
C VAL A 149 22.29 -17.69 17.02
N VAL A 150 21.87 -16.57 16.44
CA VAL A 150 22.63 -15.31 16.43
C VAL A 150 22.91 -14.79 17.84
N ALA A 151 21.98 -14.95 18.78
CA ALA A 151 22.18 -14.53 20.15
C ALA A 151 23.22 -15.39 20.90
N ARG A 152 23.42 -16.64 20.48
CA ARG A 152 24.36 -17.57 21.13
C ARG A 152 25.76 -17.53 20.55
N SER A 153 25.90 -17.15 19.29
CA SER A 153 27.18 -17.10 18.60
C SER A 153 27.16 -16.01 17.56
N ASP A 154 28.32 -15.37 17.35
CA ASP A 154 28.52 -14.48 16.21
C ASP A 154 28.67 -15.25 14.88
N ALA A 155 28.08 -16.45 14.80
CA ALA A 155 28.20 -17.40 13.69
C ALA A 155 27.66 -16.84 12.37
N LEU A 156 26.75 -15.86 12.41
CA LEU A 156 26.25 -15.18 11.22
C LEU A 156 26.87 -13.80 11.08
N GLY A 157 27.73 -13.65 10.07
CA GLY A 157 28.24 -12.36 9.63
C GLY A 157 27.14 -11.42 9.11
N ALA A 158 27.46 -10.14 8.99
CA ALA A 158 26.49 -9.09 8.61
C ALA A 158 25.76 -9.38 7.29
N GLU A 159 26.49 -9.88 6.29
CA GLU A 159 25.93 -10.23 4.97
C GLU A 159 24.94 -11.41 5.05
N ALA A 160 25.25 -12.42 5.87
CA ALA A 160 24.36 -13.57 6.08
C ALA A 160 23.08 -13.16 6.83
N ARG A 161 23.20 -12.26 7.82
CA ARG A 161 22.02 -11.70 8.52
C ARG A 161 21.14 -10.92 7.55
N LEU A 162 21.74 -10.07 6.70
CA LEU A 162 21.00 -9.30 5.71
C LEU A 162 20.28 -10.20 4.70
N PHE A 163 20.99 -11.22 4.18
CA PHE A 163 20.43 -12.20 3.26
C PHE A 163 19.26 -12.98 3.88
N LEU A 164 19.42 -13.51 5.09
CA LEU A 164 18.43 -14.38 5.73
C LEU A 164 17.24 -13.60 6.30
N PHE A 165 17.48 -12.58 7.12
CA PHE A 165 16.41 -11.85 7.81
C PHE A 165 15.69 -10.89 6.87
N THR A 166 16.43 -10.07 6.13
CA THR A 166 15.84 -9.04 5.26
C THR A 166 15.44 -9.61 3.91
N GLY A 167 16.28 -10.46 3.31
CA GLY A 167 16.01 -11.10 2.03
C GLY A 167 14.99 -12.23 2.16
N VAL A 168 15.45 -13.41 2.58
CA VAL A 168 14.66 -14.66 2.56
C VAL A 168 13.40 -14.55 3.40
N LEU A 169 13.52 -14.21 4.69
CA LEU A 169 12.36 -14.11 5.58
C LEU A 169 11.44 -12.95 5.23
N GLY A 170 12.01 -11.82 4.78
CA GLY A 170 11.24 -10.68 4.29
C GLY A 170 10.40 -11.00 3.04
N GLY A 171 10.92 -11.82 2.12
CA GLY A 171 10.17 -12.28 0.95
C GLY A 171 9.20 -13.43 1.24
N PHE A 172 9.53 -14.27 2.23
CA PHE A 172 8.76 -15.44 2.63
C PHE A 172 7.51 -15.10 3.44
N THR A 173 7.59 -14.11 4.32
CA THR A 173 6.44 -13.64 5.11
C THR A 173 5.71 -12.50 4.39
N THR A 174 4.41 -12.31 4.66
CA THR A 174 3.63 -11.24 4.02
C THR A 174 2.55 -10.69 4.95
N TYR A 175 2.67 -9.40 5.27
CA TYR A 175 1.63 -8.67 6.00
C TYR A 175 0.56 -8.08 5.08
N SER A 176 0.94 -7.69 3.85
CA SER A 176 0.01 -7.07 2.90
C SER A 176 -1.07 -8.04 2.43
N THR A 177 -0.71 -9.30 2.16
CA THR A 177 -1.65 -10.36 1.81
C THR A 177 -2.57 -10.69 2.99
N PHE A 178 -2.00 -10.82 4.20
CA PHE A 178 -2.76 -11.04 5.44
C PHE A 178 -3.84 -9.96 5.65
N GLY A 179 -3.46 -8.68 5.53
CA GLY A 179 -4.40 -7.57 5.70
C GLY A 179 -5.49 -7.56 4.63
N LEU A 180 -5.14 -7.86 3.37
CA LEU A 180 -6.12 -7.95 2.29
C LEU A 180 -7.14 -9.06 2.54
N GLU A 181 -6.69 -10.24 2.94
CA GLU A 181 -7.56 -11.39 3.23
C GLU A 181 -8.47 -11.11 4.44
N ALA A 182 -7.94 -10.50 5.50
CA ALA A 182 -8.73 -10.09 6.67
C ALA A 182 -9.86 -9.12 6.27
N VAL A 183 -9.55 -8.09 5.46
CA VAL A 183 -10.57 -7.16 4.94
C VAL A 183 -11.55 -7.87 4.01
N GLN A 184 -11.09 -8.81 3.17
CA GLN A 184 -11.98 -9.57 2.30
C GLN A 184 -12.98 -10.41 3.09
N LEU A 185 -12.56 -11.06 4.19
CA LEU A 185 -13.45 -11.78 5.10
C LEU A 185 -14.51 -10.86 5.70
N MET A 186 -14.11 -9.68 6.18
CA MET A 186 -15.04 -8.67 6.72
C MET A 186 -16.05 -8.21 5.65
N ARG A 187 -15.59 -7.95 4.42
CA ARG A 187 -16.46 -7.54 3.30
C ARG A 187 -17.45 -8.62 2.86
N ARG A 188 -17.14 -9.90 3.10
CA ARG A 188 -18.04 -11.03 2.87
C ARG A 188 -19.06 -11.24 4.00
N GLY A 189 -18.93 -10.52 5.11
CA GLY A 189 -19.76 -10.67 6.31
C GLY A 189 -19.25 -11.72 7.30
N ASP A 190 -18.11 -12.37 7.02
CA ASP A 190 -17.52 -13.43 7.84
C ASP A 190 -16.68 -12.85 9.00
N TRP A 191 -17.28 -11.98 9.82
CA TRP A 191 -16.58 -11.26 10.89
C TRP A 191 -15.92 -12.17 11.93
N GLY A 192 -16.59 -13.28 12.29
CA GLY A 192 -16.03 -14.26 13.23
C GLY A 192 -14.74 -14.88 12.71
N VAL A 193 -14.73 -15.29 11.44
CA VAL A 193 -13.53 -15.87 10.80
C VAL A 193 -12.45 -14.80 10.62
N ALA A 194 -12.81 -13.56 10.27
CA ALA A 194 -11.86 -12.46 10.17
C ALA A 194 -11.15 -12.19 11.52
N MET A 195 -11.89 -12.13 12.62
CA MET A 195 -11.31 -11.92 13.95
C MET A 195 -10.45 -13.10 14.39
N ALA A 196 -10.94 -14.33 14.19
CA ALA A 196 -10.15 -15.53 14.46
C ALA A 196 -8.84 -15.52 13.67
N TYR A 197 -8.88 -15.17 12.38
CA TYR A 197 -7.69 -15.09 11.53
C TYR A 197 -6.68 -14.06 12.03
N VAL A 198 -7.12 -12.85 12.38
CA VAL A 198 -6.24 -11.79 12.90
C VAL A 198 -5.62 -12.17 14.23
N VAL A 199 -6.46 -12.59 15.19
CA VAL A 199 -6.00 -12.94 16.55
C VAL A 199 -5.09 -14.14 16.52
N ALA A 200 -5.48 -15.21 15.83
CA ALA A 200 -4.66 -16.42 15.72
C ALA A 200 -3.31 -16.13 15.06
N SER A 201 -3.28 -15.31 14.00
CA SER A 201 -2.02 -14.97 13.31
C SER A 201 -1.05 -14.23 14.24
N ILE A 202 -1.54 -13.31 15.06
CA ILE A 202 -0.70 -12.55 16.00
C ILE A 202 -0.24 -13.47 17.15
N VAL A 203 -1.19 -14.14 17.81
CA VAL A 203 -0.89 -14.97 19.00
C VAL A 203 0.03 -16.13 18.63
N LEU A 204 -0.29 -16.88 17.57
CA LEU A 204 0.53 -18.02 17.16
C LEU A 204 1.83 -17.58 16.50
N GLY A 205 1.86 -16.42 15.83
CA GLY A 205 3.10 -15.82 15.36
C GLY A 205 4.06 -15.52 16.53
N LEU A 206 3.59 -14.83 17.57
CA LEU A 206 4.39 -14.54 18.77
C LEU A 206 4.81 -15.82 19.50
N ALA A 207 3.90 -16.78 19.66
CA ALA A 207 4.20 -18.07 20.27
C ALA A 207 5.27 -18.83 19.47
N ALA A 208 5.20 -18.80 18.14
CA ALA A 208 6.19 -19.42 17.27
C ALA A 208 7.58 -18.79 17.39
N VAL A 209 7.68 -17.46 17.46
CA VAL A 209 8.96 -16.77 17.71
C VAL A 209 9.53 -17.21 19.06
N TRP A 210 8.71 -17.18 20.11
CA TRP A 210 9.12 -17.59 21.46
C TRP A 210 9.58 -19.04 21.50
N LEU A 211 8.84 -19.94 20.85
CA LEU A 211 9.21 -21.35 20.73
C LEU A 211 10.55 -21.53 20.00
N GLY A 212 10.77 -20.81 18.90
CA GLY A 212 12.04 -20.85 18.18
C GLY A 212 13.22 -20.43 19.05
N LEU A 213 13.07 -19.35 19.82
CA LEU A 213 14.10 -18.92 20.78
C LEU A 213 14.35 -19.99 21.86
N ARG A 214 13.29 -20.60 22.37
CA ARG A 214 13.37 -21.64 23.42
C ARG A 214 14.05 -22.91 22.93
N LEU A 215 13.71 -23.39 21.73
CA LEU A 215 14.32 -24.58 21.11
C LEU A 215 15.83 -24.42 20.98
N VAL A 216 16.28 -23.26 20.51
CA VAL A 216 17.71 -22.97 20.43
C VAL A 216 18.31 -22.89 21.83
N SER A 217 17.64 -22.23 22.79
CA SER A 217 18.14 -22.13 24.17
C SER A 217 18.23 -23.47 24.91
N ALA A 218 17.44 -24.47 24.52
CA ALA A 218 17.43 -25.79 25.14
C ALA A 218 18.49 -26.73 24.53
N TRP A 219 19.01 -26.42 23.35
CA TRP A 219 20.04 -27.22 22.70
C TRP A 219 21.37 -27.11 23.49
N PRO A 220 21.97 -28.22 23.96
CA PRO A 220 23.28 -28.23 24.59
C PRO A 220 24.36 -27.68 23.64
N ARG A 221 25.35 -26.96 24.17
CA ARG A 221 26.47 -26.44 23.36
C ARG A 221 27.44 -27.54 22.98
#